data_AF-A0A7T0RIG7-F1
#
_entry.id   AF-A0A7T0RIG7-F1
#
_cell.length_a   1.000
_cell.length_b   1.000
_cell.length_c   1.000
_cell.angle_alpha   90.00
_cell.angle_beta   90.00
_cell.angle_gamma   90.00
#
_symmetry.space_group_name_H-M   'P 1'
#
loop_
_entity.id
_entity.type
_entity.pdbx_description
1 polymer ?
#
loop_
_entity_poly.entity_id
_entity_poly.type
_entity_poly.pdbx_seq_one_letter_code
_entity_poly.pdbx_strand_id
1 'polypeptide(L)'
;MGLTLHLPLSAQSLEEPSMNPIRITMEGSEGAAFSAHWRITHEGETTEHIEENGTVPAEFNFEGTALEGTVKLLSDGDRLEVDIQKGSNRSRSSTQGKGGTLTVSIR
;
A
#
# COMPACT_ATOMS: atom_id res chain seq x y z
N MET A 1 -30.24 18.11 -44.71
CA MET A 1 -28.78 18.30 -44.73
C MET A 1 -28.42 19.31 -43.67
N GLY A 2 -27.47 18.98 -42.79
CA GLY A 2 -27.01 19.83 -41.69
C GLY A 2 -26.67 19.02 -40.44
N LEU A 3 -25.44 18.52 -40.36
CA LEU A 3 -24.87 17.89 -39.18
C LEU A 3 -24.67 18.91 -38.05
N THR A 4 -24.86 18.51 -36.79
CA THR A 4 -23.88 18.76 -35.72
C THR A 4 -23.96 17.61 -34.73
N LEU A 5 -22.89 16.84 -34.71
CA LEU A 5 -22.63 15.75 -33.80
C LEU A 5 -22.37 16.28 -32.37
N HIS A 6 -22.58 15.38 -31.42
CA HIS A 6 -21.75 15.08 -30.24
C HIS A 6 -21.20 16.22 -29.37
N LEU A 7 -21.60 16.20 -28.10
CA LEU A 7 -20.68 16.04 -26.98
C LEU A 7 -21.46 15.38 -25.83
N PRO A 8 -21.23 14.11 -25.47
CA PRO A 8 -21.38 13.78 -24.06
C PRO A 8 -20.37 14.68 -23.36
N LEU A 9 -20.81 15.41 -22.34
CA LEU A 9 -19.90 16.04 -21.40
C LEU A 9 -19.01 14.89 -20.91
N SER A 10 -17.78 14.83 -21.44
CA SER A 10 -16.76 13.93 -20.92
C SER A 10 -16.81 14.12 -19.42
N ALA A 11 -16.94 13.01 -18.71
CA ALA A 11 -16.66 12.96 -17.30
C ALA A 11 -15.50 13.91 -17.06
N GLN A 12 -15.72 14.93 -16.24
CA GLN A 12 -14.61 15.48 -15.52
C GLN A 12 -14.03 14.24 -14.84
N SER A 13 -12.96 13.67 -15.42
CA SER A 13 -11.90 13.09 -14.62
C SER A 13 -11.55 14.25 -13.71
N LEU A 14 -12.28 14.32 -12.61
CA LEU A 14 -11.83 15.00 -11.44
C LEU A 14 -10.52 14.26 -11.21
N GLU A 15 -9.41 14.85 -11.66
CA GLU A 15 -8.11 14.51 -11.12
C GLU A 15 -8.22 14.97 -9.67
N GLU A 16 -8.86 14.11 -8.88
CA GLU A 16 -9.15 14.31 -7.47
C GLU A 16 -7.78 14.43 -6.78
N PRO A 17 -7.70 15.35 -5.84
CA PRO A 17 -6.58 16.28 -5.70
C PRO A 17 -5.30 15.53 -5.38
N SER A 18 -4.36 15.39 -6.33
CA SER A 18 -2.92 15.15 -6.05
C SER A 18 -2.68 14.30 -4.79
N MET A 19 -3.39 13.18 -4.64
CA MET A 19 -3.26 12.36 -3.46
C MET A 19 -2.06 11.50 -3.72
N ASN A 20 -0.92 11.87 -3.14
CA ASN A 20 0.28 11.05 -3.21
C ASN A 20 -0.08 9.65 -2.71
N PRO A 21 -0.17 8.63 -3.59
CA PRO A 21 -0.60 7.31 -3.18
C PRO A 21 0.45 6.76 -2.22
N ILE A 22 -0.03 5.99 -1.25
CA ILE A 22 0.82 5.28 -0.30
C ILE A 22 1.26 4.00 -1.00
N ARG A 23 2.48 4.03 -1.53
CA ARG A 23 3.14 2.86 -2.08
C ARG A 23 3.75 2.06 -0.95
N ILE A 24 3.50 0.77 -0.94
CA ILE A 24 4.12 -0.19 -0.03
C ILE A 24 4.86 -1.20 -0.88
N THR A 25 6.14 -1.36 -0.64
CA THR A 25 6.99 -2.33 -1.29
C THR A 25 7.50 -3.31 -0.23
N MET A 26 7.23 -4.59 -0.46
CA MET A 26 7.67 -5.70 0.35
C MET A 26 8.88 -6.32 -0.34
N GLU A 27 10.04 -6.12 0.25
CA GLU A 27 11.33 -6.58 -0.24
C GLU A 27 11.94 -7.58 0.75
N GLY A 28 13.03 -8.25 0.37
CA GLY A 28 13.72 -9.19 1.25
C GLY A 28 14.07 -10.50 0.54
N SER A 29 13.94 -11.61 1.26
CA SER A 29 14.14 -12.94 0.70
C SER A 29 13.05 -13.27 -0.31
N GLU A 30 13.43 -13.63 -1.53
CA GLU A 30 12.48 -14.08 -2.56
C GLU A 30 11.71 -15.32 -2.10
N GLY A 31 10.39 -15.30 -2.22
CA GLY A 31 9.53 -16.40 -1.77
C GLY A 31 9.21 -16.39 -0.27
N ALA A 32 9.66 -15.40 0.50
CA ALA A 32 9.32 -15.30 1.91
C ALA A 32 7.82 -15.04 2.10
N ALA A 33 7.17 -15.92 2.87
CA ALA A 33 5.76 -15.80 3.20
C ALA A 33 5.57 -14.83 4.37
N PHE A 34 4.65 -13.89 4.23
CA PHE A 34 4.30 -12.93 5.25
C PHE A 34 2.78 -12.73 5.31
N SER A 35 2.30 -12.28 6.46
CA SER A 35 0.97 -11.70 6.59
C SER A 35 1.12 -10.20 6.81
N ALA A 36 0.31 -9.39 6.15
CA ALA A 36 0.29 -7.95 6.34
C ALA A 36 -1.12 -7.48 6.66
N HIS A 37 -1.24 -6.54 7.58
CA HIS A 37 -2.50 -5.90 7.91
C HIS A 37 -2.30 -4.40 7.74
N TRP A 38 -2.91 -3.85 6.71
CA TRP A 38 -2.88 -2.42 6.38
C TRP A 38 -4.17 -1.77 6.83
N ARG A 39 -4.07 -0.66 7.53
CA ARG A 39 -5.18 0.16 7.98
C ARG A 39 -4.98 1.55 7.40
N ILE A 40 -5.83 1.91 6.45
CA ILE A 40 -5.71 3.14 5.68
C ILE A 40 -6.82 4.09 6.11
N THR A 41 -6.46 5.29 6.54
CA THR A 41 -7.42 6.34 6.87
C THR A 41 -7.54 7.29 5.67
N HIS A 42 -8.77 7.50 5.20
CA HIS A 42 -9.11 8.38 4.09
C HIS A 42 -10.36 9.18 4.46
N GLU A 43 -10.28 10.52 4.41
CA GLU A 43 -11.41 11.44 4.71
C GLU A 43 -12.13 11.19 6.06
N GLY A 44 -11.42 10.61 7.04
CA GLY A 44 -11.99 10.26 8.35
C GLY A 44 -12.61 8.86 8.43
N GLU A 45 -12.72 8.17 7.29
CA GLU A 45 -13.03 6.74 7.22
C GLU A 45 -11.75 5.92 7.30
N THR A 46 -11.82 4.71 7.84
CA THR A 46 -10.66 3.83 7.94
C THR A 46 -10.98 2.47 7.37
N THR A 47 -10.18 2.04 6.39
CA THR A 47 -10.32 0.77 5.68
C THR A 47 -9.21 -0.16 6.11
N GLU A 48 -9.56 -1.40 6.46
CA GLU A 48 -8.63 -2.45 6.83
C GLU A 48 -8.47 -3.44 5.67
N HIS A 49 -7.23 -3.66 5.27
CA HIS A 49 -6.82 -4.62 4.25
C HIS A 49 -5.88 -5.63 4.88
N ILE A 50 -6.35 -6.88 4.97
CA ILE A 50 -5.61 -7.98 5.56
C ILE A 50 -5.15 -8.89 4.43
N GLU A 51 -3.85 -9.08 4.33
CA GLU A 51 -3.16 -10.01 3.45
C GLU A 51 -2.62 -11.16 4.30
N GLU A 52 -3.22 -12.34 4.21
CA GLU A 52 -2.83 -13.48 5.06
C GLU A 52 -1.76 -14.36 4.42
N ASN A 53 -1.61 -14.30 3.09
CA ASN A 53 -0.68 -15.13 2.30
C ASN A 53 0.08 -14.29 1.27
N GLY A 54 0.74 -13.23 1.75
CA GLY A 54 1.64 -12.42 0.94
C GLY A 54 2.98 -13.13 0.74
N THR A 55 3.62 -12.91 -0.40
CA THR A 55 4.93 -13.47 -0.72
C THR A 55 5.84 -12.38 -1.29
N VAL A 56 7.10 -12.31 -0.85
CA VAL A 56 8.07 -11.35 -1.39
C VAL A 56 8.57 -11.81 -2.77
N PRO A 57 8.78 -10.89 -3.73
CA PRO A 57 8.48 -9.45 -3.68
C PRO A 57 6.99 -9.16 -3.91
N ALA A 58 6.45 -8.18 -3.20
CA ALA A 58 5.08 -7.70 -3.39
C ALA A 58 5.01 -6.17 -3.33
N GLU A 59 4.10 -5.58 -4.09
CA GLU A 59 3.84 -4.14 -4.08
C GLU A 59 2.36 -3.89 -3.90
N PHE A 60 2.02 -2.96 -3.00
CA PHE A 60 0.68 -2.49 -2.75
C PHE A 60 0.62 -0.99 -2.94
N ASN A 61 -0.50 -0.49 -3.44
CA ASN A 61 -0.73 0.94 -3.63
C ASN A 61 -2.09 1.26 -3.03
N PHE A 62 -2.11 2.18 -2.08
CA PHE A 62 -3.33 2.61 -1.39
C PHE A 62 -3.50 4.12 -1.47
N GLU A 63 -4.76 4.56 -1.44
CA GLU A 63 -5.12 5.97 -1.44
C GLU A 63 -5.60 6.35 -0.04
N GLY A 64 -4.92 7.30 0.61
CA GLY A 64 -5.15 7.60 2.02
C GLY A 64 -4.37 8.79 2.55
N THR A 65 -4.88 9.40 3.61
CA THR A 65 -4.19 10.45 4.35
C THR A 65 -3.26 9.87 5.41
N ALA A 66 -3.56 8.71 5.98
CA ALA A 66 -2.67 7.97 6.86
C ALA A 66 -2.74 6.48 6.57
N LEU A 67 -1.65 5.77 6.84
CA LEU A 67 -1.61 4.32 6.75
C LEU A 67 -0.81 3.75 7.91
N GLU A 68 -1.38 2.74 8.55
CA GLU A 68 -0.75 1.94 9.58
C GLU A 68 -0.70 0.50 9.08
N GLY A 69 0.49 -0.08 9.06
CA GLY A 69 0.73 -1.44 8.62
C GLY A 69 1.30 -2.28 9.73
N THR A 70 0.80 -3.49 9.88
CA THR A 70 1.43 -4.52 10.70
C THR A 70 1.78 -5.70 9.81
N VAL A 71 3.06 -6.00 9.66
CA VAL A 71 3.55 -7.09 8.84
C VAL A 71 4.20 -8.13 9.73
N LYS A 72 3.84 -9.39 9.54
CA LYS A 72 4.39 -10.53 10.27
C LYS A 72 5.04 -11.49 9.29
N LEU A 73 6.32 -11.77 9.52
CA LEU A 73 7.05 -12.77 8.77
C LEU A 73 6.63 -14.17 9.23
N LEU A 74 6.13 -14.98 8.30
CA LEU A 74 5.75 -16.38 8.55
C LEU A 74 6.89 -17.35 8.23
N SER A 75 7.78 -16.97 7.32
CA SER A 75 8.99 -17.73 6.97
C SER A 75 10.03 -17.76 8.10
N ASP A 76 10.79 -18.86 8.16
CA ASP A 76 11.88 -19.07 9.12
C ASP A 76 13.23 -18.85 8.44
N GLY A 77 14.10 -18.05 9.07
CA GLY A 77 15.43 -17.73 8.53
C GLY A 77 15.45 -16.69 7.41
N ASP A 78 14.29 -16.22 6.96
CA ASP A 78 14.19 -15.19 5.92
C ASP A 78 14.24 -13.75 6.46
N ARG A 79 14.53 -12.82 5.57
CA ARG A 79 14.48 -11.37 5.81
C ARG A 79 13.28 -10.77 5.11
N LEU A 80 12.58 -9.89 5.79
CA LEU A 80 11.48 -9.10 5.24
C LEU A 80 11.74 -7.62 5.49
N GLU A 81 11.66 -6.83 4.43
CA GLU A 81 11.76 -5.39 4.44
C GLU A 81 10.44 -4.82 3.90
N VAL A 82 9.95 -3.80 4.59
CA VAL A 82 8.71 -3.11 4.28
C VAL A 82 9.08 -1.66 4.09
N ASP A 83 8.92 -1.19 2.87
CA ASP A 83 9.15 0.20 2.49
C ASP A 83 7.80 0.84 2.18
N ILE A 84 7.47 1.91 2.87
CA ILE A 84 6.24 2.67 2.64
C ILE A 84 6.63 4.07 2.23
N GLN A 85 6.09 4.52 1.11
CA GLN A 85 6.33 5.83 0.56
C GLN A 85 5.01 6.54 0.29
N LYS A 86 4.90 7.77 0.78
CA LYS A 86 3.79 8.69 0.50
C LYS A 86 4.38 10.06 0.16
N GLY A 87 4.48 10.36 -1.14
CA GLY A 87 5.11 11.58 -1.62
C GLY A 87 6.58 11.67 -1.17
N SER A 88 6.92 12.69 -0.37
CA SER A 88 8.26 12.83 0.23
C SER A 88 8.43 12.09 1.56
N ASN A 89 7.35 11.61 2.17
CA ASN A 89 7.43 10.85 3.40
C ASN A 89 7.74 9.38 3.06
N ARG A 90 8.71 8.79 3.75
CA ARG A 90 9.11 7.39 3.56
C ARG A 90 9.41 6.75 4.89
N SER A 91 8.81 5.60 5.13
CA SER A 91 9.01 4.78 6.33
C SER A 91 9.51 3.42 5.89
N ARG A 92 10.66 2.99 6.40
CA ARG A 92 11.25 1.70 6.06
C ARG A 92 11.52 0.93 7.32
N SER A 93 11.04 -0.30 7.37
CA SER A 93 11.25 -1.21 8.49
C SER A 93 11.66 -2.57 7.96
N SER A 94 12.56 -3.27 8.65
CA SER A 94 12.97 -4.61 8.26
C SER A 94 13.04 -5.53 9.48
N THR A 95 12.62 -6.77 9.31
CA THR A 95 12.68 -7.83 10.31
C THR A 95 13.34 -9.06 9.73
N GLN A 96 13.80 -9.93 10.61
CA GLN A 96 14.42 -11.20 10.26
C GLN A 96 14.06 -12.25 11.30
N GLY A 97 13.95 -13.49 10.86
CA GLY A 97 13.58 -14.61 11.73
C GLY A 97 12.07 -14.77 11.92
N LYS A 98 11.67 -16.02 12.15
CA LYS A 98 10.27 -16.43 12.18
C LYS A 98 9.46 -15.71 13.24
N GLY A 99 8.30 -15.18 12.85
CA GLY A 99 7.41 -14.44 13.75
C GLY A 99 7.85 -13.01 14.01
N GLY A 100 8.91 -12.53 13.33
CA GLY A 100 9.27 -11.12 13.31
C GLY A 100 8.07 -10.28 12.89
N THR A 101 7.68 -9.33 13.74
CA THR A 101 6.54 -8.45 13.49
C THR A 101 7.07 -7.03 13.31
N LEU A 102 6.62 -6.37 12.25
CA LEU A 102 6.93 -5.00 11.90
C LEU A 102 5.67 -4.18 12.00
N THR A 103 5.75 -3.08 12.73
CA THR A 103 4.71 -2.06 12.70
C THR A 103 5.28 -0.86 11.98
N VAL A 104 4.52 -0.37 11.02
CA VAL A 104 4.88 0.75 10.17
C VAL A 104 3.71 1.72 10.16
N SER A 105 4.00 3.00 10.16
CA SER A 105 2.97 4.02 10.09
C SER A 105 3.48 5.22 9.31
N ILE A 106 2.59 5.84 8.55
CA ILE A 106 2.87 7.00 7.71
C ILE A 106 1.66 7.93 7.70
N ARG A 107 1.92 9.24 7.64
CA ARG A 107 0.92 10.32 7.55
C ARG A 107 1.42 11.42 6.62
#